data_AF-A0A7X8DJS8-F1
#
_entry.id   AF-A0A7X8DJS8-F1
#
_cell.length_a   1.000
_cell.length_b   1.000
_cell.length_c   1.000
_cell.angle_alpha   90.00
_cell.angle_beta   90.00
_cell.angle_gamma   90.00
#
_symmetry.space_group_name_H-M   'P 1'
#
loop_
_entity.id
_entity.type
_entity.pdbx_description
1 polymer ?
#
loop_
_entity_poly.entity_id
_entity_poly.type
_entity_poly.pdbx_seq_one_letter_code
_entity_poly.pdbx_strand_id
1 'polypeptide(L)'
;MRILYRSVDLFFYIIELLILTRIILSFLNVNPYNTIGRIVYELTEPVLAPARELIHRIGIDTGMLDFSPIVSILMLRIVAKIIRNILFRL
;
A
#
# COMPACT_ATOMS: atom_id res chain seq x y z
N MET A 1 -25.52 1.26 6.59
CA MET A 1 -24.60 1.19 5.42
C MET A 1 -23.60 2.34 5.31
N ARG A 2 -23.98 3.60 5.55
CA ARG A 2 -23.05 4.75 5.47
C ARG A 2 -21.80 4.61 6.36
N ILE A 3 -21.95 4.10 7.59
CA ILE A 3 -20.83 3.89 8.52
C ILE A 3 -19.87 2.84 7.98
N LEU A 4 -20.38 1.69 7.53
CA LEU A 4 -19.56 0.61 6.95
C LEU A 4 -18.77 1.09 5.72
N TYR A 5 -19.41 1.82 4.82
CA TYR A 5 -18.74 2.40 3.65
C TYR A 5 -17.59 3.34 4.06
N ARG A 6 -17.83 4.22 5.05
CA ARG A 6 -16.80 5.12 5.58
C ARG A 6 -15.65 4.36 6.26
N SER A 7 -15.95 3.31 7.01
CA SER A 7 -14.92 2.50 7.67
C SER A 7 -14.02 1.81 6.65
N VAL A 8 -14.60 1.28 5.57
CA VAL A 8 -13.84 0.68 4.46
C VAL A 8 -12.96 1.74 3.78
N ASP A 9 -13.51 2.90 3.44
CA ASP A 9 -12.72 3.97 2.83
C ASP A 9 -11.58 4.45 3.73
N LEU A 10 -11.85 4.62 5.02
CA LEU A 10 -10.84 5.03 5.99
C LEU A 10 -9.73 3.99 6.12
N PHE A 11 -10.06 2.71 6.12
CA PHE A 11 -9.08 1.62 6.16
C PHE A 11 -8.12 1.69 4.96
N PHE A 12 -8.67 1.75 3.74
CA PHE A 12 -7.85 1.85 2.52
C PHE A 12 -7.01 3.14 2.50
N TYR A 13 -7.58 4.26 2.95
CA TYR A 13 -6.88 5.54 3.06
C TYR A 13 -5.70 5.48 4.04
N ILE A 14 -5.86 4.85 5.20
CA ILE A 14 -4.77 4.71 6.19
C ILE A 14 -3.63 3.87 5.60
N ILE A 15 -3.92 2.78 4.90
CA ILE A 15 -2.88 1.95 4.27
C ILE A 15 -2.16 2.76 3.18
N GLU A 16 -2.88 3.48 2.34
CA GLU A 16 -2.27 4.34 1.31
C GLU A 16 -1.35 5.40 1.95
N LEU A 17 -1.78 6.01 3.05
CA LEU A 17 -0.97 6.95 3.82
C LEU A 17 0.29 6.30 4.37
N LEU A 18 0.21 5.09 4.95
CA LEU A 18 1.39 4.36 5.43
C LEU A 18 2.39 4.06 4.31
N ILE A 19 1.90 3.70 3.11
CA ILE A 19 2.76 3.48 1.94
C ILE A 19 3.44 4.79 1.53
N LEU A 20 2.71 5.92 1.51
CA LEU A 20 3.31 7.23 1.25
C LEU A 20 4.34 7.61 2.32
N THR A 21 4.05 7.35 3.59
CA THR A 21 5.01 7.54 4.69
C THR A 21 6.26 6.71 4.45
N ARG A 22 6.13 5.45 4.03
CA ARG A 22 7.28 4.60 3.71
C ARG A 22 8.15 5.18 2.60
N ILE A 23 7.56 5.74 1.55
CA ILE A 23 8.29 6.44 0.50
C ILE A 23 9.08 7.61 1.10
N ILE A 24 8.44 8.46 1.91
CA ILE A 24 9.09 9.59 2.57
C ILE A 24 10.24 9.13 3.49
N LEU A 25 10.02 8.09 4.31
CA LEU A 25 11.04 7.53 5.18
C LEU A 25 12.26 7.01 4.40
N SER A 26 12.02 6.43 3.21
CA SER A 26 13.08 5.99 2.31
C SER A 26 13.88 7.17 1.75
N PHE A 27 13.23 8.27 1.34
CA PHE A 27 13.91 9.47 0.86
C PHE A 27 14.76 10.15 1.94
N LEU A 28 14.29 10.08 3.18
CA LEU A 28 15.00 10.64 4.34
C LEU A 28 16.08 9.70 4.90
N ASN A 29 16.29 8.51 4.30
CA ASN A 29 17.20 7.48 4.80
C ASN A 29 16.98 7.14 6.28
N VAL A 30 15.72 7.14 6.74
CA VAL A 30 15.38 6.79 8.12
C VAL A 30 15.67 5.32 8.36
N ASN A 31 16.41 5.03 9.43
CA ASN A 31 16.77 3.66 9.77
C ASN A 31 15.51 2.79 10.00
N PRO A 32 15.26 1.75 9.20
CA PRO A 32 14.08 0.88 9.33
C PRO A 32 14.01 0.12 10.66
N TYR A 33 15.14 -0.01 11.37
CA TYR A 33 15.21 -0.71 12.63
C TYR A 33 14.76 0.13 13.83
N ASN A 34 14.51 1.43 13.64
CA ASN A 34 13.87 2.25 14.67
C ASN A 34 12.38 1.88 14.82
N THR A 35 11.77 2.21 15.96
CA THR A 35 10.40 1.76 16.28
C THR A 35 9.37 2.18 15.25
N ILE A 36 9.43 3.44 14.79
CA ILE A 36 8.46 4.00 13.84
C ILE A 36 8.63 3.40 12.45
N GLY A 37 9.88 3.32 11.97
CA GLY A 37 10.24 2.69 10.71
C GLY A 37 9.78 1.24 10.67
N ARG A 38 10.05 0.47 11.73
CA ARG A 38 9.60 -0.92 11.83
C ARG A 38 8.09 -1.05 11.69
N ILE A 39 7.32 -0.26 12.43
CA ILE A 39 5.86 -0.29 12.36
C ILE A 39 5.37 0.01 10.93
N VAL A 40 5.90 1.06 10.29
CA VAL A 40 5.50 1.41 8.92
C VAL A 40 5.87 0.31 7.94
N TYR A 41 7.07 -0.28 8.05
CA TYR A 41 7.47 -1.39 7.19
C TYR A 41 6.57 -2.61 7.39
N GLU A 42 6.40 -3.09 8.62
CA GLU A 42 5.58 -4.26 8.93
C GLU A 42 4.11 -4.12 8.51
N LEU A 43 3.51 -2.94 8.69
CA LEU A 43 2.12 -2.70 8.29
C LEU A 43 1.93 -2.61 6.77
N THR A 44 2.98 -2.20 6.04
CA THR A 44 2.89 -2.01 4.58
C THR A 44 3.41 -3.22 3.79
N GLU A 45 4.28 -4.05 4.37
CA GLU A 45 4.84 -5.26 3.73
C GLU A 45 3.79 -6.20 3.13
N PRO A 46 2.66 -6.53 3.79
CA PRO A 46 1.64 -7.40 3.22
C PRO A 46 1.05 -6.89 1.89
N VAL A 47 1.13 -5.59 1.63
CA VAL A 47 0.68 -4.97 0.37
C VAL A 47 1.82 -4.78 -0.61
N LEU A 48 3.01 -4.36 -0.14
CA LEU A 48 4.17 -4.16 -1.02
C LEU A 48 4.78 -5.46 -1.52
N ALA A 49 4.83 -6.52 -0.72
CA ALA A 49 5.44 -7.78 -1.11
C ALA A 49 4.77 -8.41 -2.35
N PRO A 50 3.42 -8.52 -2.42
CA PRO A 50 2.74 -8.96 -3.65
C PRO A 50 2.99 -8.04 -4.86
N ALA A 51 3.05 -6.72 -4.64
CA ALA A 51 3.33 -5.76 -5.71
C ALA A 51 4.75 -5.90 -6.26
N ARG A 52 5.74 -6.10 -5.37
CA ARG A 52 7.14 -6.36 -5.74
C ARG A 52 7.29 -7.68 -6.48
N GLU A 53 6.62 -8.72 -6.00
CA GLU A 53 6.61 -10.03 -6.65
C GLU A 53 5.97 -9.96 -8.03
N LEU A 54 4.88 -9.18 -8.19
CA LEU A 54 4.28 -8.96 -9.51
C LEU A 54 5.28 -8.31 -10.47
N ILE A 55 5.95 -7.23 -10.06
CA ILE A 55 6.97 -6.54 -10.85
C ILE A 55 8.06 -7.51 -11.31
N HIS A 56 8.54 -8.37 -10.40
CA HIS A 56 9.56 -9.36 -10.71
C HIS A 56 9.07 -10.38 -11.75
N ARG A 57 7.85 -10.90 -11.58
CA ARG A 57 7.25 -11.90 -12.50
C ARG A 57 7.02 -11.38 -13.91
N ILE A 58 6.66 -10.11 -14.05
CA ILE A 58 6.46 -9.49 -15.37
C ILE A 58 7.77 -9.05 -16.03
N GLY A 59 8.91 -9.25 -15.36
CA GLY A 59 10.24 -8.98 -15.92
C GLY A 59 10.55 -7.49 -16.09
N ILE A 60 9.90 -6.61 -15.33
CA ILE A 60 10.25 -5.19 -15.34
C ILE A 60 11.55 -5.02 -14.56
N ASP A 61 12.62 -4.65 -15.27
CA ASP A 61 13.87 -4.22 -14.64
C ASP A 61 13.64 -2.84 -14.01
N THR A 62 13.67 -2.81 -12.68
CA THR A 62 13.47 -1.60 -11.88
C THR A 62 14.79 -0.97 -11.44
N GLY A 63 15.92 -1.60 -11.77
CA GLY A 63 17.25 -1.17 -11.34
C GLY A 63 17.31 -1.02 -9.81
N MET A 64 17.76 0.15 -9.35
CA MET A 64 17.85 0.47 -7.92
C MET A 64 16.58 1.12 -7.34
N LEU A 65 15.56 1.40 -8.16
CA LEU A 65 14.36 2.11 -7.72
C LEU A 65 13.25 1.13 -7.36
N ASP A 66 12.74 1.20 -6.13
CA ASP A 66 11.60 0.37 -5.73
C ASP A 66 10.28 1.01 -6.21
N PHE A 67 9.73 0.48 -7.32
CA PHE A 67 8.42 0.88 -7.85
C PHE A 67 7.23 0.16 -7.20
N SER A 68 7.48 -0.78 -6.27
CA SER A 68 6.41 -1.51 -5.59
C SER A 68 5.41 -0.62 -4.83
N PRO A 69 5.76 0.55 -4.25
CA PRO A 69 4.77 1.44 -3.64
C PRO A 69 3.71 1.94 -4.63
N ILE A 70 4.10 2.26 -5.87
CA ILE A 70 3.18 2.75 -6.90
C ILE A 70 2.21 1.64 -7.30
N VAL A 71 2.75 0.45 -7.56
CA VAL A 71 1.94 -0.73 -7.90
C VAL A 71 1.00 -1.10 -6.76
N SER A 72 1.46 -1.01 -5.51
CA SER A 72 0.65 -1.25 -4.31
C SER A 72 -0.53 -0.29 -4.18
N ILE A 73 -0.30 1.01 -4.39
CA ILE A 73 -1.36 2.02 -4.37
C ILE A 73 -2.40 1.74 -5.46
N LEU A 74 -1.95 1.38 -6.67
CA LEU A 74 -2.86 1.02 -7.76
C LEU A 74 -3.71 -0.21 -7.41
N MET A 75 -3.09 -1.28 -6.90
CA MET A 75 -3.79 -2.49 -6.45
C MET A 75 -4.81 -2.17 -5.35
N LEU A 76 -4.41 -1.42 -4.32
CA LEU A 76 -5.29 -0.98 -3.23
C LEU A 76 -6.52 -0.24 -3.76
N ARG A 77 -6.34 0.70 -4.69
CA ARG A 77 -7.44 1.48 -5.27
C ARG A 77 -8.40 0.61 -6.07
N ILE A 78 -7.90 -0.38 -6.81
CA ILE A 78 -8.72 -1.34 -7.54
C ILE A 78 -9.55 -2.18 -6.54
N VAL A 79 -8.90 -2.75 -5.53
CA VAL A 79 -9.55 -3.55 -4.48
C VAL A 79 -10.61 -2.72 -3.75
N ALA A 80 -10.30 -1.50 -3.34
CA ALA A 80 -11.23 -0.58 -2.69
C ALA A 80 -12.44 -0.28 -3.58
N LYS A 81 -12.23 -0.04 -4.88
CA LYS A 81 -13.32 0.19 -5.83
C LYS A 81 -14.23 -1.02 -5.96
N ILE A 82 -13.67 -2.23 -6.04
CA ILE A 82 -14.44 -3.47 -6.13
C ILE A 82 -15.29 -3.66 -4.87
N ILE A 83 -14.68 -3.54 -3.69
CA ILE A 83 -15.38 -3.71 -2.40
C ILE A 83 -16.48 -2.67 -2.24
N ARG A 84 -16.22 -1.40 -2.57
CA ARG A 84 -17.24 -0.34 -2.54
C ARG A 84 -18.42 -0.64 -3.47
N ASN A 85 -18.14 -1.12 -4.68
CA ASN A 85 -19.19 -1.46 -5.64
C ASN A 85 -20.05 -2.64 -5.15
N ILE A 86 -19.44 -3.64 -4.51
CA ILE A 86 -20.18 -4.74 -3.87
C ILE A 86 -21.04 -4.21 -2.72
N LEU A 87 -20.44 -3.41 -1.84
CA LEU A 87 -21.11 -2.85 -0.67
C LEU A 87 -22.27 -1.91 -1.04
N PHE A 88 -22.16 -1.18 -2.15
CA PHE A 88 -23.22 -0.30 -2.65
C PHE A 88 -24.40 -1.09 -3.25
N ARG A 89 -24.16 -2.30 -3.75
CA ARG A 89 -25.18 -3.18 -4.33
C ARG A 89 -25.94 -4.00 -3.28
N LEU A 90 -25.39 -4.15 -2.08
CA LEU A 90 -26.01 -4.79 -0.92
C LEU A 90 -26.87 -3.80 -0.12
#